data_AF-A0A925JVP0-F1
#
_entry.id   AF-A0A925JVP0-F1
#
_cell.length_a   1.000
_cell.length_b   1.000
_cell.length_c   1.000
_cell.angle_alpha   90.00
_cell.angle_beta   90.00
_cell.angle_gamma   90.00
#
_symmetry.space_group_name_H-M   'P 1'
#
loop_
_entity.id
_entity.type
_entity.pdbx_description
1 polymer ?
#
loop_
_entity_poly.entity_id
_entity_poly.type
_entity_poly.pdbx_seq_one_letter_code
_entity_poly.pdbx_strand_id
1 'polypeptide(L)' 'MATKKKTFDQSKEVRAIARERVGIVKASRPIQPKDPSAKPKHKKPLLPNGDTDPV' A
#
# COMPACT_ATOMS: atom_id res chain seq x y z
N MET A 1 -9.82 19.65 20.39
CA MET A 1 -8.56 19.54 19.63
C MET A 1 -8.63 20.51 18.46
N ALA A 2 -7.65 21.39 18.26
CA ALA A 2 -7.67 22.36 17.17
C ALA A 2 -7.43 21.66 15.82
N THR A 3 -8.33 21.81 14.85
CA THR A 3 -8.14 21.30 13.49
C THR A 3 -7.21 22.24 12.73
N LYS A 4 -6.23 21.67 12.02
CA LYS A 4 -5.33 22.47 11.17
C LYS A 4 -6.14 23.12 10.04
N LYS A 5 -5.87 24.39 9.75
CA LYS A 5 -6.51 25.11 8.64
C LYS A 5 -6.21 24.38 7.33
N LYS A 6 -7.26 24.04 6.56
CA LYS A 6 -7.09 23.47 5.22
C LYS A 6 -6.59 24.56 4.28
N THR A 7 -5.42 24.34 3.71
CA THR A 7 -4.93 25.14 2.59
C THR A 7 -5.55 24.61 1.29
N PHE A 8 -5.74 25.51 0.32
CA PHE A 8 -6.21 25.13 -1.02
C PHE A 8 -5.12 24.35 -1.75
N ASP A 9 -5.50 23.21 -2.33
CA ASP A 9 -4.62 22.35 -3.12
C ASP A 9 -5.38 21.91 -4.37
N GLN A 10 -4.97 22.45 -5.52
CA GLN A 10 -5.63 22.25 -6.81
C GLN A 10 -5.80 20.76 -7.14
N SER A 11 -4.82 19.91 -6.81
CA SER A 11 -4.87 18.48 -7.10
C SER A 11 -5.97 17.76 -6.30
N LYS A 12 -6.25 18.22 -5.08
CA LYS A 12 -7.32 17.68 -4.23
C LYS A 12 -8.69 18.12 -4.72
N GLU A 13 -8.82 19.37 -5.17
CA GLU A 13 -10.08 19.90 -5.69
C GLU A 13 -10.48 19.24 -7.01
N VAL A 14 -9.54 19.08 -7.95
CA VAL A 14 -9.80 18.32 -9.19
C VAL A 14 -10.29 16.90 -8.88
N ARG A 15 -9.69 16.25 -7.90
CA ARG A 15 -10.11 14.92 -7.44
C ARG A 15 -11.49 14.93 -6.77
N ALA A 16 -11.81 15.95 -6.00
CA ALA A 16 -13.12 16.11 -5.37
C ALA A 16 -14.21 16.30 -6.42
N ILE A 17 -14.00 17.20 -7.37
CA ILE A 17 -14.91 17.47 -8.49
C ILE A 17 -15.11 16.20 -9.35
N ALA A 18 -14.03 15.47 -9.65
CA ALA A 18 -14.14 14.22 -10.40
C ALA A 18 -14.98 13.17 -9.65
N ARG A 19 -14.85 13.07 -8.32
CA ARG A 19 -15.65 12.16 -7.50
C ARG A 19 -17.10 12.58 -7.38
N GLU A 20 -17.38 13.87 -7.37
CA GLU A 20 -18.75 14.41 -7.39
C GLU A 20 -19.44 14.07 -8.73
N ARG A 21 -18.73 14.25 -9.85
CA ARG A 21 -19.30 14.06 -11.20
C ARG A 21 -19.36 12.61 -11.65
N VAL A 22 -18.26 11.86 -11.49
CA VAL A 22 -18.11 10.49 -12.00
C VAL A 22 -18.39 9.44 -10.92
N GLY A 23 -18.33 9.84 -9.64
CA GLY A 23 -18.42 8.92 -8.50
C GLY A 23 -17.05 8.43 -8.03
N ILE A 24 -17.06 7.60 -6.99
CA ILE A 24 -15.84 7.02 -6.42
C ILE A 24 -15.30 5.97 -7.40
N VAL A 25 -14.11 6.24 -7.96
CA VAL A 25 -13.38 5.26 -8.78
C VAL A 25 -12.93 4.11 -7.88
N LYS A 26 -13.43 2.90 -8.13
CA LYS A 26 -12.99 1.68 -7.46
C LYS A 26 -11.50 1.46 -7.75
N ALA A 27 -10.77 0.91 -6.79
CA ALA A 27 -9.39 0.50 -7.03
C ALA A 27 -9.34 -0.48 -8.21
N SER A 28 -8.33 -0.35 -9.08
CA SER A 28 -8.16 -1.22 -10.25
C SER A 28 -7.96 -2.70 -9.87
N ARG A 29 -7.49 -2.95 -8.64
CA ARG A 29 -7.26 -4.28 -8.10
C ARG A 29 -8.01 -4.43 -6.77
N PRO A 30 -8.59 -5.60 -6.49
CA PRO A 30 -9.14 -5.89 -5.17
C PRO A 30 -8.04 -5.76 -4.12
N ILE A 31 -8.39 -5.21 -2.96
CA ILE A 31 -7.48 -5.14 -1.81
C ILE A 31 -7.37 -6.57 -1.27
N GLN A 32 -6.25 -7.23 -1.56
CA GLN A 32 -5.96 -8.50 -0.92
C GLN A 32 -5.75 -8.29 0.58
N PRO A 33 -6.20 -9.23 1.44
CA PRO A 33 -5.86 -9.18 2.85
C PRO A 33 -4.34 -9.10 2.99
N LYS A 34 -3.87 -8.30 3.94
CA LYS A 34 -2.44 -8.15 4.17
C LYS A 34 -1.87 -9.52 4.55
N ASP A 35 -0.95 -10.03 3.75
CA ASP A 35 -0.33 -11.33 4.03
C ASP A 35 0.24 -11.33 5.45
N PRO A 36 -0.12 -12.31 6.30
CA PRO A 36 0.25 -12.29 7.70
C PRO A 36 1.76 -12.38 7.94
N SER A 37 2.59 -12.77 6.96
CA SER A 37 4.04 -12.55 7.07
C SER A 37 4.80 -12.81 5.76
N ALA A 38 5.23 -11.76 5.06
CA ALA A 38 6.29 -11.89 4.05
C ALA A 38 7.71 -11.97 4.67
N LYS A 39 7.81 -11.83 6.01
CA LYS A 39 9.10 -11.88 6.72
C LYS A 39 9.20 -13.22 7.47
N PRO A 40 10.20 -14.06 7.19
CA PRO A 40 10.40 -15.24 8.01
C PRO A 40 10.69 -14.81 9.46
N LYS A 41 10.11 -15.50 10.44
CA LYS A 41 10.27 -15.22 11.88
C LYS A 41 11.76 -15.19 12.29
N HIS A 42 12.58 -15.96 11.57
CA HIS A 42 14.02 -16.04 11.72
C HIS A 42 14.70 -15.94 10.36
N LYS A 43 15.88 -15.32 10.29
CA LYS A 43 16.72 -15.39 9.10
C LYS A 43 17.09 -16.86 8.87
N LYS A 44 17.08 -17.32 7.61
CA LYS A 44 17.72 -18.60 7.28
C LYS A 44 19.20 -18.51 7.68
N PRO A 45 19.76 -19.50 8.38
CA PRO A 45 21.20 -19.51 8.62
C PRO A 45 21.90 -19.51 7.26
N LEU A 46 22.80 -18.54 7.04
CA LEU A 46 23.77 -18.68 5.96
C LEU A 46 24.69 -19.82 6.38
N LEU A 47 24.57 -20.97 5.71
CA LEU A 47 25.68 -21.91 5.66
C LEU A 47 26.81 -21.23 4.86
N PRO A 48 28.09 -21.47 5.22
CA PRO A 48 29.22 -20.71 4.69
C PRO A 48 29.44 -20.85 3.18
N ASN A 49 28.75 -21.77 2.50
CA ASN A 49 28.81 -21.94 1.04
C ASN A 49 27.38 -21.90 0.47
N GLY A 50 27.08 -20.89 -0.33
CA GLY A 50 25.74 -20.54 -0.79
C GLY A 50 25.23 -21.35 -1.97
N ASP A 51 24.83 -22.61 -1.73
CA ASP A 51 24.10 -23.40 -2.72
C ASP A 51 22.75 -23.84 -2.14
N THR A 52 21.66 -23.40 -2.76
CA THR A 52 20.31 -23.90 -2.50
C THR A 52 20.04 -25.10 -3.40
N ASP A 53 20.06 -26.32 -2.85
CA ASP A 53 19.63 -27.53 -3.56
C ASP A 53 18.10 -27.70 -3.50
N PRO A 54 17.43 -28.12 -4.59
CA PRO A 54 16.02 -28.45 -4.59
C PRO A 54 15.80 -29.91 -4.12
N VAL A 55 14.92 -30.10 -3.14
CA VAL A 55 14.18 -31.36 -2.93
C VAL A 55 12.69 -31.02 -2.88
#